data_AF-A0A813LAS5-F1
#
_entry.id   AF-A0A813LAS5-F1
#
_cell.length_a   1.000
_cell.length_b   1.000
_cell.length_c   1.000
_cell.angle_alpha   90.00
_cell.angle_beta   90.00
_cell.angle_gamma   90.00
#
_symmetry.space_group_name_H-M   'P 1'
#
loop_
_entity.id
_entity.type
_entity.pdbx_description
1 polymer ?
#
loop_
_entity_poly.entity_id
_entity_poly.type
_entity_poly.pdbx_seq_one_letter_code
_entity_poly.pdbx_strand_id
1 'polypeptide(L)'
;SQTAMGILGSKPEAPRWRGAGNEFDKYMNPDHKGRAQRKTVTQYIIQNTKGDTDLAMLMNSIQHACKVTSNQIEKAGPAGLYGLAGSENSTGDDVKKLDIIADEIWVDCLKRSGVCCLLVSEEQEEPIIVQGGGPFCVAFDPLDGSSNIDCNVSVGSIFSVYRRTSSTSE
;
A
#
# COMPACT_ATOMS: atom_id res chain seq x y z
N SER A 1 -52.53 -4.92 41.85
CA SER A 1 -51.98 -3.58 42.12
C SER A 1 -50.48 -3.64 41.82
N GLN A 2 -50.00 -3.03 40.71
CA GLN A 2 -49.49 -1.63 40.64
C GLN A 2 -48.24 -1.43 41.54
N THR A 3 -47.06 -0.96 41.11
CA THR A 3 -46.68 -0.03 40.02
C THR A 3 -45.16 -0.10 39.71
N ALA A 4 -44.78 0.28 38.48
CA ALA A 4 -43.43 0.39 37.92
C ALA A 4 -42.75 1.77 38.16
N MET A 5 -41.41 1.83 38.05
CA MET A 5 -40.54 2.98 37.65
C MET A 5 -39.08 2.49 37.75
N GLY A 6 -38.18 2.56 36.78
CA GLY A 6 -38.06 3.48 35.65
C GLY A 6 -36.76 4.28 35.79
N ILE A 7 -35.60 3.70 35.45
CA ILE A 7 -34.38 4.49 35.14
C ILE A 7 -33.73 3.87 33.90
N LEU A 8 -34.30 4.21 32.74
CA LEU A 8 -33.55 4.19 31.48
C LEU A 8 -32.55 5.34 31.58
N GLY A 9 -31.26 5.03 31.72
CA GLY A 9 -30.20 6.00 31.51
C GLY A 9 -30.26 6.48 30.07
N SER A 10 -30.52 7.77 29.87
CA SER A 10 -30.45 8.43 28.58
C SER A 10 -29.05 8.24 27.99
N LYS A 11 -28.99 7.73 26.75
CA LYS A 11 -27.77 7.83 25.94
C LYS A 11 -27.40 9.32 25.85
N PRO A 12 -26.13 9.71 26.02
CA PRO A 12 -25.72 11.08 25.77
C PRO A 12 -26.05 11.40 24.31
N GLU A 13 -26.88 12.42 24.09
CA GLU A 13 -27.18 12.90 22.75
C GLU A 13 -25.88 13.41 22.12
N ALA A 14 -25.52 12.87 20.95
CA ALA A 14 -24.45 13.45 20.14
C ALA A 14 -24.82 14.91 19.82
N PRO A 15 -23.86 15.86 19.86
CA PRO A 15 -24.14 17.26 19.60
C PRO A 15 -24.79 17.40 18.23
N ARG A 16 -26.02 17.92 18.24
CA ARG A 16 -26.86 18.10 17.08
C ARG A 16 -26.39 19.36 16.36
N TRP A 17 -25.39 19.24 15.49
CA TRP A 17 -24.97 20.32 14.59
C TRP A 17 -26.07 20.56 13.54
N ARG A 18 -27.13 21.27 13.93
CA ARG A 18 -28.14 21.78 12.98
C ARG A 18 -27.71 23.16 12.49
N GLY A 19 -27.45 23.25 11.19
CA GLY A 19 -27.92 24.35 10.35
C GLY A 19 -27.47 25.77 10.70
N ALA A 20 -26.19 26.04 10.51
CA ALA A 20 -25.74 27.31 9.94
C ALA A 20 -24.52 26.94 9.10
N GLY A 21 -24.57 27.17 7.78
CA GLY A 21 -23.41 26.96 6.92
C GLY A 21 -22.27 27.79 7.48
N ASN A 22 -21.26 27.11 8.01
CA ASN A 22 -20.12 27.81 8.57
C ASN A 22 -19.32 28.36 7.38
N GLU A 23 -18.60 29.47 7.56
CA GLU A 23 -17.77 30.04 6.49
C GLU A 23 -16.75 29.01 5.94
N PHE A 24 -16.43 27.99 6.73
CA PHE A 24 -15.53 26.89 6.37
C PHE A 24 -16.12 25.91 5.36
N ASP A 25 -17.45 25.82 5.22
CA ASP A 25 -18.11 24.91 4.30
C ASP A 25 -17.79 25.25 2.83
N LYS A 26 -17.43 26.51 2.51
CA LYS A 26 -16.97 26.93 1.17
C LYS A 26 -15.55 26.45 0.83
N TYR A 27 -14.74 26.16 1.85
CA TYR A 27 -13.37 25.64 1.68
C TYR A 27 -13.31 24.11 1.77
N MET A 28 -14.39 23.47 2.21
CA MET A 28 -14.48 22.02 2.30
C MET A 28 -14.97 21.46 0.97
N ASN A 29 -14.24 20.50 0.41
CA ASN A 29 -14.72 19.72 -0.72
C ASN A 29 -16.08 19.09 -0.34
N PRO A 30 -17.17 19.25 -1.12
CA PRO A 30 -18.49 18.74 -0.76
C PRO A 30 -18.51 17.22 -0.46
N ASP A 31 -17.55 16.46 -1.00
CA ASP A 31 -17.39 15.03 -0.75
C ASP A 31 -16.56 14.68 0.50
N HIS A 32 -16.10 15.66 1.28
CA HIS A 32 -15.22 15.44 2.45
C HIS A 32 -15.82 14.47 3.47
N LYS A 33 -17.14 14.58 3.74
CA LYS A 33 -17.85 13.68 4.67
C LYS A 33 -17.91 12.25 4.14
N GLY A 34 -18.13 12.08 2.83
CA GLY A 34 -18.17 10.78 2.19
C GLY A 34 -16.80 10.09 2.18
N ARG A 35 -15.72 10.85 1.96
CA ARG A 35 -14.35 10.30 1.99
C ARG A 35 -13.92 9.86 3.38
N ALA A 36 -14.24 10.62 4.43
CA ALA A 36 -13.90 10.26 5.81
C ALA A 36 -14.61 8.98 6.30
N GLN A 37 -15.76 8.64 5.71
CA GLN A 37 -16.54 7.45 6.08
C GLN A 37 -16.19 6.20 5.25
N ARG A 38 -15.33 6.33 4.22
CA ARG A 38 -14.91 5.19 3.40
C ARG A 38 -13.88 4.35 4.15
N LYS A 39 -14.11 3.04 4.16
CA LYS A 39 -13.18 2.07 4.73
C LYS A 39 -11.88 2.06 3.92
N THR A 40 -10.76 2.31 4.58
CA THR A 40 -9.44 2.24 3.95
C THR A 40 -8.95 0.79 3.82
N VAL A 41 -7.98 0.56 2.94
CA VAL A 41 -7.32 -0.76 2.83
C VAL A 41 -6.70 -1.17 4.17
N THR A 42 -6.04 -0.26 4.89
CA THR A 42 -5.48 -0.54 6.23
C THR A 42 -6.56 -0.98 7.21
N GLN A 43 -7.71 -0.30 7.25
CA GLN A 43 -8.84 -0.72 8.09
C GLN A 43 -9.39 -2.09 7.67
N TYR A 44 -9.41 -2.38 6.36
CA TYR A 44 -9.80 -3.69 5.85
C TYR A 44 -8.82 -4.78 6.28
N ILE A 45 -7.51 -4.55 6.16
CA ILE A 45 -6.47 -5.48 6.58
C ILE A 45 -6.63 -5.81 8.06
N ILE A 46 -6.65 -4.80 8.94
CA ILE A 46 -6.73 -4.99 10.40
C ILE A 46 -7.97 -5.81 10.79
N GLN A 47 -9.11 -5.56 10.14
CA GLN A 47 -10.35 -6.30 10.44
C GLN A 47 -10.35 -7.75 9.93
N ASN A 48 -9.68 -8.03 8.81
CA ASN A 48 -9.74 -9.33 8.15
C ASN A 48 -8.58 -10.26 8.50
N THR A 49 -7.47 -9.76 9.05
CA THR A 49 -6.37 -10.62 9.55
C THR A 49 -6.69 -11.27 10.90
N LYS A 50 -7.81 -10.92 11.54
CA LYS A 50 -8.35 -11.56 12.76
C LYS A 50 -7.31 -11.72 13.90
N GLY A 51 -6.43 -10.73 14.06
CA GLY A 51 -5.40 -10.73 15.10
C GLY A 51 -4.03 -11.27 14.66
N ASP A 52 -3.87 -11.72 13.42
CA ASP A 52 -2.55 -11.96 12.83
C ASP A 52 -1.88 -10.59 12.54
N THR A 53 -1.05 -10.15 13.49
CA THR A 53 -0.34 -8.87 13.43
C THR A 53 0.73 -8.86 12.36
N ASP A 54 1.42 -9.99 12.16
CA ASP A 54 2.51 -10.09 11.20
C ASP A 54 1.96 -10.01 9.77
N LEU A 55 0.84 -10.70 9.50
CA LEU A 55 0.16 -10.58 8.21
C LEU A 55 -0.36 -9.16 7.98
N ALA A 56 -0.87 -8.49 9.03
CA ALA A 56 -1.31 -7.11 8.91
C ALA A 56 -0.15 -6.16 8.59
N MET A 57 1.01 -6.35 9.22
CA MET A 57 2.24 -5.59 8.94
C MET A 57 2.72 -5.83 7.51
N LEU A 58 2.76 -7.09 7.07
CA LEU A 58 3.14 -7.46 5.70
C LEU A 58 2.23 -6.78 4.67
N MET A 59 0.91 -6.90 4.82
CA MET A 59 -0.03 -6.33 3.85
C MET A 59 0.02 -4.80 3.82
N ASN A 60 0.26 -4.13 4.95
CA ASN A 60 0.49 -2.69 4.96
C ASN A 60 1.82 -2.31 4.30
N SER A 61 2.86 -3.13 4.45
CA SER A 61 4.14 -2.94 3.76
C SER A 61 4.01 -3.07 2.24
N ILE A 62 3.29 -4.09 1.75
CA ILE A 62 2.97 -4.25 0.33
C ILE A 62 2.18 -3.05 -0.18
N GLN A 63 1.15 -2.62 0.56
CA GLN A 63 0.39 -1.41 0.22
C GLN A 63 1.28 -0.17 0.14
N HIS A 64 2.28 -0.05 1.02
CA HIS A 64 3.22 1.05 1.00
C HIS A 64 4.12 1.01 -0.23
N ALA A 65 4.70 -0.17 -0.56
CA ALA A 65 5.51 -0.37 -1.75
C ALA A 65 4.75 0.08 -3.02
N CYS A 66 3.52 -0.41 -3.23
CA CYS A 66 2.70 -0.03 -4.39
C CYS A 66 2.49 1.50 -4.49
N LYS A 67 2.24 2.17 -3.36
CA LYS A 67 2.06 3.64 -3.36
C LYS A 67 3.33 4.38 -3.73
N VAL A 68 4.47 3.93 -3.22
CA VAL A 68 5.76 4.56 -3.49
C VAL A 68 6.16 4.32 -4.94
N THR A 69 6.02 3.10 -5.45
CA THR A 69 6.26 2.76 -6.87
C THR A 69 5.37 3.59 -7.80
N SER A 70 4.05 3.65 -7.55
CA SER A 70 3.13 4.50 -8.33
C SER A 70 3.57 5.96 -8.35
N ASN A 71 3.98 6.50 -7.19
CA ASN A 71 4.44 7.88 -7.09
C ASN A 71 5.71 8.14 -7.92
N GLN A 72 6.65 7.18 -7.94
CA GLN A 72 7.87 7.31 -8.72
C GLN A 72 7.60 7.21 -10.22
N ILE A 73 6.75 6.28 -10.64
CA ILE A 73 6.33 6.14 -12.04
C ILE A 73 5.66 7.43 -12.54
N GLU A 74 4.75 8.01 -11.75
CA GLU A 74 4.10 9.28 -12.09
C GLU A 74 5.10 10.44 -12.23
N LYS A 75 6.13 10.49 -11.38
CA LYS A 75 7.15 11.54 -11.40
C LYS A 75 8.20 11.37 -12.48
N ALA A 76 8.47 10.15 -12.90
CA ALA A 76 9.35 9.89 -14.02
C ALA A 76 8.84 10.56 -15.32
N GLY A 77 7.51 10.79 -15.39
CA GLY A 77 6.75 11.40 -16.51
C GLY A 77 7.37 12.72 -16.91
N PRO A 78 7.20 13.73 -16.05
CA PRO A 78 7.76 15.06 -16.24
C PRO A 78 9.29 15.15 -16.17
N ALA A 79 9.97 14.18 -15.53
CA ALA A 79 11.43 14.21 -15.33
C ALA A 79 12.22 13.85 -16.60
N GLY A 80 11.55 13.53 -17.70
CA GLY A 80 12.21 13.12 -18.94
C GLY A 80 12.80 11.71 -18.88
N LEU A 81 12.40 10.91 -17.89
CA LEU A 81 12.68 9.48 -17.86
C LEU A 81 11.80 8.70 -18.85
N TYR A 82 10.78 9.35 -19.44
CA TYR A 82 10.01 8.81 -20.57
C TYR A 82 10.26 9.66 -21.81
N GLY A 83 11.41 9.47 -22.46
CA GLY A 83 11.62 9.68 -23.90
C GLY A 83 11.25 11.02 -24.59
N LEU A 84 10.81 12.08 -23.89
CA LEU A 84 10.38 13.35 -24.48
C LEU A 84 11.38 14.49 -24.20
N ALA A 85 12.65 14.23 -24.49
CA ALA A 85 13.67 15.27 -24.61
C ALA A 85 14.82 14.84 -25.54
N GLY A 86 14.52 14.62 -26.82
CA GLY A 86 15.45 14.82 -27.95
C GLY A 86 16.86 14.19 -27.90
N SER A 87 17.10 13.19 -27.04
CA SER A 87 18.36 12.48 -26.93
C SER A 87 18.05 10.99 -26.99
N GLU A 88 18.79 10.28 -27.83
CA GLU A 88 18.68 8.85 -28.12
C GLU A 88 19.07 7.98 -26.91
N ASN A 89 18.39 8.13 -25.77
CA ASN A 89 18.40 7.07 -24.78
C ASN A 89 17.37 6.05 -25.27
N SER A 90 17.84 4.91 -25.77
CA SER A 90 16.97 3.83 -26.23
C SER A 90 15.97 3.48 -25.14
N THR A 91 14.68 3.44 -25.46
CA THR A 91 13.55 3.11 -24.57
C THR A 91 13.83 1.97 -23.57
N GLY A 92 14.68 0.99 -23.91
CA GLY A 92 15.09 -0.08 -23.00
C GLY A 92 15.90 0.37 -21.76
N ASP A 93 16.69 1.44 -21.85
CA ASP A 93 17.53 1.91 -20.74
C ASP A 93 16.70 2.58 -19.64
N ASP A 94 15.66 3.33 -20.02
CA ASP A 94 14.81 4.01 -19.05
C ASP A 94 13.78 3.07 -18.43
N VAL A 95 13.23 2.12 -19.21
CA VAL A 95 12.41 1.01 -18.70
C VAL A 95 13.20 0.25 -17.62
N LYS A 96 14.43 -0.17 -17.94
CA LYS A 96 15.29 -0.88 -17.00
C LYS A 96 15.60 -0.07 -15.72
N LYS A 97 15.69 1.26 -15.80
CA LYS A 97 15.87 2.10 -14.60
C LYS A 97 14.64 2.09 -13.70
N LEU A 98 13.44 2.12 -14.27
CA LEU A 98 12.20 2.09 -13.49
C LEU A 98 12.02 0.74 -12.80
N ASP A 99 12.37 -0.34 -13.49
CA ASP A 99 12.37 -1.70 -12.95
C ASP A 99 13.31 -1.81 -11.75
N ILE A 100 14.55 -1.31 -11.87
CA ILE A 100 15.51 -1.25 -10.76
C ILE A 100 14.98 -0.42 -9.58
N ILE A 101 14.40 0.76 -9.84
CA ILE A 101 13.85 1.63 -8.80
C ILE A 101 12.67 0.94 -8.10
N ALA A 102 11.80 0.28 -8.86
CA ALA A 102 10.66 -0.45 -8.32
C ALA A 102 11.12 -1.62 -7.44
N ASP A 103 12.11 -2.40 -7.88
CA ASP A 103 12.71 -3.47 -7.09
C ASP A 103 13.28 -2.95 -5.76
N GLU A 104 14.09 -1.89 -5.80
CA GLU A 104 14.66 -1.29 -4.59
C GLU A 104 13.58 -0.89 -3.59
N ILE A 105 12.51 -0.23 -4.05
CA ILE A 105 11.37 0.17 -3.21
C ILE A 105 10.71 -1.05 -2.55
N TRP A 106 10.44 -2.09 -3.32
CA TRP A 106 9.77 -3.29 -2.84
C TRP A 106 10.65 -4.02 -1.81
N VAL A 107 11.93 -4.21 -2.12
CA VAL A 107 12.92 -4.84 -1.23
C VAL A 107 13.03 -4.06 0.08
N ASP A 108 13.16 -2.73 0.03
CA ASP A 108 13.30 -1.91 1.23
C ASP A 108 12.04 -1.93 2.10
N CYS A 109 10.85 -1.81 1.50
CA CYS A 109 9.60 -1.87 2.22
C CYS A 109 9.46 -3.22 2.94
N LEU A 110 9.61 -4.32 2.19
CA LEU A 110 9.42 -5.67 2.71
C LEU A 110 10.47 -6.04 3.76
N LYS A 111 11.73 -5.64 3.61
CA LYS A 111 12.76 -5.81 4.66
C LYS A 111 12.40 -5.04 5.93
N ARG A 112 12.02 -3.77 5.81
CA ARG A 112 11.68 -2.90 6.96
C ARG A 112 10.41 -3.33 7.68
N SER A 113 9.57 -4.15 7.05
CA SER A 113 8.41 -4.74 7.71
C SER A 113 8.78 -5.63 8.90
N GLY A 114 9.99 -6.21 8.92
CA GLY A 114 10.45 -7.13 9.96
C GLY A 114 9.79 -8.51 9.93
N VAL A 115 8.78 -8.73 9.07
CA VAL A 115 7.97 -9.96 9.06
C VAL A 115 8.30 -10.89 7.89
N CYS A 116 9.18 -10.48 6.98
CA CYS A 116 9.67 -11.29 5.87
C CYS A 116 11.02 -11.93 6.19
N CYS A 117 11.20 -13.21 5.88
CA CYS A 117 12.49 -13.92 5.97
C CYS A 117 13.14 -14.22 4.62
N LEU A 118 12.36 -14.25 3.53
CA LEU A 118 12.85 -14.54 2.19
C LEU A 118 12.07 -13.70 1.18
N LEU A 119 12.79 -13.06 0.27
CA LEU A 119 12.21 -12.31 -0.84
C LEU A 119 12.71 -12.88 -2.17
N VAL A 120 11.82 -12.97 -3.16
CA VAL A 120 12.15 -13.38 -4.53
C VAL A 120 11.61 -12.32 -5.47
N SER A 121 12.49 -11.63 -6.18
CA SER A 121 12.10 -10.61 -7.16
C SER A 121 12.27 -11.17 -8.56
N GLU A 122 11.42 -10.76 -9.50
CA GLU A 122 11.64 -11.00 -10.94
C GLU A 122 12.94 -10.34 -11.43
N GLU A 123 13.34 -9.22 -10.80
CA GLU A 123 14.51 -8.41 -11.17
C GLU A 123 15.84 -8.91 -10.56
N GLN A 124 15.81 -9.94 -9.71
CA GLN A 124 17.01 -10.48 -9.05
C GLN A 124 17.19 -11.97 -9.33
N GLU A 125 18.41 -12.36 -9.73
CA GLU A 125 18.75 -13.76 -10.02
C GLU A 125 18.72 -14.65 -8.77
N GLU A 126 19.14 -14.10 -7.63
CA GLU A 126 19.24 -14.82 -6.36
C GLU A 126 18.21 -14.33 -5.34
N PRO A 127 17.63 -15.24 -4.53
CA PRO A 127 16.68 -14.85 -3.51
C PRO A 127 17.36 -14.06 -2.38
N ILE A 128 16.65 -13.07 -1.85
CA ILE A 128 17.14 -12.20 -0.78
C ILE A 128 16.76 -12.79 0.57
N ILE A 129 17.77 -13.25 1.31
CA ILE A 129 17.59 -13.76 2.67
C ILE A 129 17.58 -12.59 3.65
N VAL A 130 16.50 -12.47 4.43
CA VAL A 130 16.35 -11.42 5.45
C VAL A 130 16.68 -12.03 6.82
N GLN A 131 17.87 -11.71 7.33
CA GLN A 131 18.32 -12.18 8.64
C GLN A 131 17.44 -11.61 9.76
N GLY A 132 17.07 -12.45 10.72
CA GLY A 132 16.13 -12.07 11.79
C GLY A 132 14.70 -11.81 11.30
N GLY A 133 14.38 -12.20 10.06
CA GLY A 133 13.08 -12.00 9.46
C GLY A 133 11.97 -12.88 10.05
N GLY A 134 10.74 -12.39 9.96
CA GLY A 134 9.55 -13.07 10.49
C GLY A 134 9.04 -14.24 9.64
N PRO A 135 7.74 -14.57 9.74
CA PRO A 135 7.21 -15.84 9.27
C PRO A 135 6.88 -15.89 7.77
N PHE A 136 7.15 -14.84 6.98
CA PHE A 136 6.70 -14.77 5.59
C PHE A 136 7.83 -14.85 4.56
N CYS A 137 7.57 -15.55 3.47
CA CYS A 137 8.32 -15.46 2.23
C CYS A 137 7.45 -14.73 1.19
N VAL A 138 8.04 -13.81 0.42
CA VAL A 138 7.31 -13.02 -0.58
C VAL A 138 8.01 -13.14 -1.91
N ALA A 139 7.29 -13.58 -2.94
CA ALA A 139 7.77 -13.46 -4.32
C ALA A 139 6.97 -12.36 -5.04
N PHE A 140 7.64 -11.51 -5.81
CA PHE A 140 7.01 -10.36 -6.44
C PHE A 140 7.64 -10.00 -7.80
N ASP A 141 6.80 -9.43 -8.65
CA ASP A 141 7.18 -8.65 -9.82
C ASP A 141 6.87 -7.18 -9.44
N PRO A 142 7.91 -6.35 -9.25
CA PRO A 142 7.74 -4.99 -8.74
C PRO A 142 7.07 -4.06 -9.77
N LEU A 143 7.19 -4.36 -11.08
CA LEU A 143 6.66 -3.54 -12.16
C LEU A 143 6.33 -4.35 -13.44
N ASP A 144 5.18 -5.02 -13.43
CA ASP A 144 4.69 -5.76 -14.59
C ASP A 144 4.27 -4.80 -15.72
N GLY A 145 4.79 -5.07 -16.92
CA GLY A 145 4.50 -4.32 -18.13
C GLY A 145 5.24 -2.99 -18.27
N SER A 146 6.39 -2.83 -17.61
CA SER A 146 7.23 -1.63 -17.66
C SER A 146 7.52 -1.12 -19.08
N SER A 147 7.68 -2.02 -20.05
CA SER A 147 7.84 -1.71 -21.47
C SER A 147 6.69 -0.90 -22.08
N ASN A 148 5.51 -0.91 -21.47
CA ASN A 148 4.32 -0.22 -21.96
C ASN A 148 4.11 1.17 -21.36
N ILE A 149 4.99 1.63 -20.46
CA ILE A 149 4.79 2.91 -19.77
C ILE A 149 4.88 4.09 -20.75
N ASP A 150 5.77 4.03 -21.73
CA ASP A 150 5.89 5.06 -22.79
C ASP A 150 4.61 5.21 -23.63
N CYS A 151 3.82 4.13 -23.74
CA CYS A 151 2.53 4.15 -24.43
C CYS A 151 1.36 4.54 -23.53
N ASN A 152 1.63 4.94 -22.27
CA ASN A 152 0.63 5.29 -21.26
C ASN A 152 -0.43 4.18 -21.07
N VAL A 153 -0.01 2.92 -21.19
CA VAL A 153 -0.84 1.74 -20.91
C VAL A 153 -0.76 1.41 -19.42
N SER A 154 -1.77 0.70 -18.91
CA SER A 154 -1.78 0.24 -17.53
C SER A 154 -0.59 -0.69 -17.24
N VAL A 155 0.13 -0.40 -16.17
CA VAL A 155 1.15 -1.26 -15.55
C VAL A 155 0.74 -1.61 -14.13
N GLY A 156 1.39 -2.60 -13.52
CA GLY A 156 1.04 -3.08 -12.20
C GLY A 156 2.20 -3.69 -11.43
N SER A 157 1.89 -4.30 -10.30
CA SER A 157 2.85 -5.14 -9.57
C SER A 157 2.14 -6.43 -9.19
N ILE A 158 2.85 -7.55 -9.23
CA ILE A 158 2.33 -8.87 -8.88
C ILE A 158 3.05 -9.35 -7.63
N PHE A 159 2.36 -10.00 -6.71
CA PHE A 159 3.00 -10.58 -5.54
C PHE A 159 2.31 -11.86 -5.08
N SER A 160 3.07 -12.67 -4.35
CA SER A 160 2.60 -13.90 -3.71
C SER A 160 3.22 -13.99 -2.31
N VAL A 161 2.41 -14.46 -1.35
CA VAL A 161 2.80 -14.55 0.06
C VAL A 161 2.71 -15.99 0.50
N TYR A 162 3.80 -16.49 1.06
CA TYR A 162 3.90 -17.82 1.63
C TYR A 162 4.28 -17.72 3.10
N ARG A 163 3.76 -18.64 3.92
CA ARG A 163 4.22 -18.79 5.31
C ARG A 163 5.42 -19.75 5.32
N ARG A 164 6.48 -19.38 6.04
CA ARG A 164 7.65 -20.23 6.24
C ARG A 164 7.23 -21.55 6.89
N THR A 165 7.67 -22.66 6.31
CA THR A 165 7.38 -24.02 6.80
C THR A 165 8.50 -24.58 7.67
N SER A 166 9.73 -24.09 7.51
CA SER A 166 10.88 -24.49 8.31
C SER A 166 10.84 -23.84 9.70
N SER A 167 11.16 -24.62 10.73
CA SER A 167 11.39 -24.11 12.08
C SER A 167 12.59 -23.16 12.08
N THR A 168 12.46 -21.99 12.71
CA THR A 168 13.63 -21.17 13.07
C THR A 168 14.45 -21.96 14.06
N SER A 169 15.57 -22.54 13.64
CA SER A 169 16.61 -22.93 14.59
C SER A 169 17.24 -21.64 15.10
N GLU A 170 17.03 -21.35 16.39
CA GLU A 170 17.67 -20.24 17.12
C GLU A 170 19.19 -20.33 17.08
#